data_AF-A0A6N2R270-F1
#
_entry.id   AF-A0A6N2R270-F1
#
_cell.length_a   1.000
_cell.length_b   1.000
_cell.length_c   1.000
_cell.angle_alpha   90.00
_cell.angle_beta   90.00
_cell.angle_gamma   90.00
#
_symmetry.space_group_name_H-M   'P 1'
#
loop_
_entity.id
_entity.type
_entity.pdbx_description
1 polymer ?
#
loop_
_entity_poly.entity_id
_entity_poly.type
_entity_poly.pdbx_seq_one_letter_code
_entity_poly.pdbx_strand_id
1 'polypeptide(L)' 'MLKIENFDEDIFDKIYVFGDLHGNYDLFIKMLEKIKFTKDDLIVILGDSCDRGNKTANLYYKYKELMEKWIYNKTYP' A
#
# COMPACT_ATOMS: atom_id res chain seq x y z
N MET A 1 19.05 14.89 -4.40
CA MET A 1 18.95 14.20 -5.70
C MET A 1 17.54 13.66 -5.81
N LEU A 2 16.80 14.00 -6.86
CA LEU A 2 15.43 13.49 -7.05
C LEU A 2 15.51 12.00 -7.41
N LYS A 3 14.81 11.16 -6.64
CA LYS A 3 14.63 9.75 -6.96
C LYS A 3 13.34 9.61 -7.77
N ILE A 4 13.43 9.12 -8.99
CA ILE A 4 12.28 8.85 -9.86
C ILE A 4 12.20 7.33 -10.03
N GLU A 5 11.05 6.76 -9.67
CA GLU A 5 10.73 5.35 -9.86
C GLU A 5 9.60 5.26 -10.88
N ASN A 6 9.77 4.45 -11.93
CA ASN A 6 8.74 4.20 -12.94
C ASN A 6 8.24 2.76 -12.78
N PHE A 7 6.97 2.51 -13.08
CA PHE A 7 6.39 1.18 -13.10
C PHE A 7 5.48 1.01 -14.32
N ASP A 8 5.32 -0.23 -14.76
CA ASP A 8 4.36 -0.59 -15.81
C ASP A 8 2.96 -0.66 -15.19
N GLU A 9 2.02 0.12 -15.69
CA GLU A 9 0.65 0.17 -15.17
C GLU A 9 -0.21 -1.01 -15.66
N ASP A 10 0.13 -1.59 -16.81
CA ASP A 10 -0.66 -2.66 -17.46
C ASP A 10 -0.60 -3.99 -16.71
N ILE A 11 0.34 -4.14 -15.76
CA ILE A 11 0.48 -5.35 -14.93
C ILE A 11 -0.44 -5.34 -13.70
N PHE A 12 -1.23 -4.29 -13.50
CA PHE A 12 -2.14 -4.13 -12.37
C PHE A 12 -3.58 -3.96 -12.83
N ASP A 13 -4.53 -4.57 -12.11
CA ASP A 13 -5.96 -4.46 -12.39
C ASP A 13 -6.49 -3.05 -12.09
N LYS A 14 -6.07 -2.48 -10.95
CA LYS A 14 -6.43 -1.12 -10.51
C LYS A 14 -5.28 -0.47 -9.76
N ILE A 15 -5.18 0.84 -9.88
CA ILE A 15 -4.20 1.66 -9.14
C ILE A 15 -4.95 2.61 -8.21
N TYR A 16 -4.61 2.55 -6.93
CA TYR A 16 -5.16 3.44 -5.90
C TYR A 16 -4.07 4.35 -5.35
N VAL A 17 -4.34 5.65 -5.35
CA VAL A 17 -3.44 6.66 -4.78
C VAL A 17 -4.01 7.14 -3.46
N PHE A 18 -3.25 6.95 -2.39
CA PHE A 18 -3.57 7.41 -1.03
C PHE A 18 -2.73 8.64 -0.71
N GLY A 19 -3.38 9.67 -0.19
CA GLY A 19 -2.70 10.77 0.49
C GLY A 19 -2.27 10.37 1.91
N ASP A 20 -2.15 11.36 2.78
CA ASP A 20 -1.66 11.17 4.13
C ASP A 20 -2.50 10.16 4.93
N LEU A 21 -1.80 9.27 5.65
CA LEU A 21 -2.45 8.30 6.53
C LEU A 21 -2.26 8.63 8.01
N HIS A 22 -1.21 9.35 8.40
CA HIS A 22 -1.02 9.85 9.77
C HIS A 22 -1.26 8.79 10.85
N GLY A 23 -0.68 7.59 10.69
CA GLY A 23 -0.81 6.52 11.68
C GLY A 23 -2.22 5.89 11.77
N ASN A 24 -3.16 6.21 10.87
CA ASN A 24 -4.55 5.73 10.91
C ASN A 24 -4.74 4.34 10.29
N TYR A 25 -4.14 3.33 10.91
CA TYR A 25 -4.21 1.93 10.46
C TYR A 25 -5.63 1.41 10.26
N ASP A 26 -6.54 1.60 11.20
CA ASP A 26 -7.89 1.02 11.12
C ASP A 26 -8.69 1.57 9.94
N LEU A 27 -8.49 2.86 9.63
CA LEU A 27 -9.13 3.49 8.46
C LEU A 27 -8.52 2.97 7.17
N PHE A 28 -7.19 2.78 7.13
CA PHE A 28 -6.53 2.17 5.99
C PHE A 28 -7.09 0.76 5.70
N ILE A 29 -7.24 -0.09 6.72
CA ILE A 29 -7.85 -1.43 6.55
C ILE A 29 -9.29 -1.34 6.04
N LYS A 30 -10.12 -0.47 6.62
CA LYS A 30 -11.49 -0.24 6.13
C LYS A 30 -11.53 0.22 4.66
N MET A 31 -10.54 1.01 4.23
CA MET A 31 -10.42 1.42 2.84
C MET A 31 -10.06 0.24 1.94
N LEU A 32 -9.10 -0.62 2.33
CA LEU A 32 -8.77 -1.84 1.59
C LEU A 32 -9.99 -2.76 1.41
N GLU A 33 -10.79 -2.92 2.47
CA GLU A 33 -12.04 -3.70 2.42
C GLU A 33 -13.06 -3.04 1.49
N LYS A 34 -13.26 -1.72 1.61
CA LYS A 34 -14.23 -0.96 0.81
C LYS A 34 -13.93 -1.03 -0.69
N ILE A 35 -12.65 -0.93 -1.06
CA ILE A 35 -12.23 -1.00 -2.47
C ILE A 35 -12.02 -2.44 -2.95
N LYS A 36 -12.21 -3.43 -2.06
CA LYS A 36 -11.98 -4.86 -2.33
C LYS A 36 -10.59 -5.11 -2.90
N PHE A 37 -9.59 -4.51 -2.27
CA PHE A 37 -8.20 -4.57 -2.71
C PHE A 37 -7.73 -6.02 -2.87
N THR A 38 -7.10 -6.33 -4.01
CA THR A 38 -6.55 -7.66 -4.31
C THR A 38 -5.04 -7.62 -4.50
N LYS A 39 -4.42 -8.78 -4.68
CA LYS A 39 -2.98 -8.91 -4.99
C LYS A 39 -2.61 -8.40 -6.38
N ASP A 40 -3.60 -8.22 -7.25
CA ASP A 40 -3.42 -7.78 -8.63
C ASP A 40 -3.60 -6.26 -8.76
N ASP A 41 -4.00 -5.57 -7.68
CA ASP A 41 -4.08 -4.12 -7.59
C ASP A 41 -2.77 -3.50 -7.06
N LEU A 42 -2.54 -2.20 -7.33
CA LEU A 42 -1.43 -1.39 -6.80
C LEU A 42 -1.94 -0.30 -5.84
N ILE A 43 -1.19 -0.06 -4.76
CA ILE A 43 -1.36 1.10 -3.87
C ILE A 43 -0.12 1.98 -3.92
N VAL A 44 -0.33 3.27 -4.17
CA VAL A 44 0.69 4.32 -4.07
C VAL A 44 0.35 5.24 -2.91
N ILE A 45 1.26 5.40 -1.95
CA ILE A 45 1.10 6.32 -0.80
C ILE A 45 2.00 7.52 -1.03
N LEU A 46 1.42 8.72 -1.08
CA LEU A 46 2.11 9.95 -1.48
C LEU A 46 3.03 10.55 -0.40
N GLY A 47 3.05 9.98 0.81
CA GLY A 47 3.83 10.47 1.95
C GLY A 47 3.02 10.43 3.23
N ASP A 48 3.57 10.97 4.31
CA ASP A 48 2.85 11.24 5.57
C ASP A 48 1.99 10.07 6.07
N SER A 49 2.51 8.86 5.93
CA SER A 49 1.85 7.66 6.44
C SER A 49 2.03 7.47 7.94
N CYS A 50 3.09 8.07 8.49
CA CYS A 50 3.52 7.98 9.87
C CYS A 50 3.07 9.20 10.68
N ASP A 51 3.36 9.18 11.99
CA ASP A 51 3.07 10.25 12.95
C ASP A 51 1.58 10.58 13.16
N ARG A 52 1.30 11.42 14.17
CA ARG A 52 -0.04 11.88 14.64
C ARG A 52 -0.97 10.78 15.18
N GLY A 53 -1.12 9.67 14.47
CA GLY A 53 -1.86 8.50 14.91
C GLY A 53 -1.03 7.57 15.79
N ASN A 54 -1.72 6.71 16.54
CA ASN A 54 -1.10 5.78 17.49
C ASN A 54 -0.69 4.43 16.88
N LYS A 55 -0.99 4.19 15.59
CA LYS A 55 -0.78 2.90 14.91
C LYS A 55 0.18 2.96 13.73
N THR A 56 1.15 3.88 13.77
CA THR A 56 2.22 4.00 12.77
C THR A 56 2.96 2.68 12.53
N ALA A 57 3.32 1.95 13.59
CA ALA A 57 4.00 0.66 13.46
C ALA A 57 3.12 -0.37 12.73
N ASN A 58 1.82 -0.40 13.01
CA ASN A 58 0.89 -1.31 12.34
C ASN A 58 0.78 -1.03 10.84
N LEU A 59 0.78 0.25 10.43
CA LEU A 59 0.85 0.63 9.02
C LEU A 59 2.12 0.09 8.36
N TYR A 60 3.29 0.29 8.97
CA TYR A 60 4.55 -0.23 8.44
C TYR A 60 4.52 -1.76 8.25
N TYR A 61 4.10 -2.51 9.28
CA TYR A 61 4.01 -3.97 9.18
C TYR A 61 2.99 -4.41 8.12
N LYS A 62 1.91 -3.64 7.94
CA LYS A 62 0.93 -3.93 6.89
C LYS A 62 1.50 -3.74 5.50
N TYR A 63 2.26 -2.67 5.26
CA TYR A 63 2.92 -2.46 3.97
C TYR A 63 3.89 -3.60 3.67
N LYS A 64 4.69 -3.99 4.67
CA LYS A 64 5.61 -5.12 4.54
C LYS A 64 4.87 -6.42 4.19
N GLU A 65 3.79 -6.74 4.89
CA GLU A 65 2.95 -7.91 4.60
C GLU A 65 2.41 -7.89 3.17
N LEU A 66 1.90 -6.75 2.69
CA LEU A 66 1.36 -6.60 1.33
C LEU A 66 2.46 -6.78 0.27
N MET A 67 3.64 -6.19 0.48
CA MET A 67 4.78 -6.35 -0.43
C MET A 67 5.30 -7.79 -0.48
N GLU A 68 5.45 -8.45 0.66
CA GLU A 68 5.91 -9.84 0.73
C GLU A 68 4.92 -10.79 0.04
N LYS A 69 3.62 -10.58 0.25
CA LYS A 69 2.57 -11.33 -0.46
C LYS A 69 2.63 -11.12 -1.97
N TRP A 70 2.84 -9.89 -2.43
CA TRP A 70 2.96 -9.61 -3.85
C TRP A 70 4.17 -10.31 -4.47
N ILE A 71 5.35 -10.22 -3.83
CA ILE A 71 6.58 -10.88 -4.28
C ILE A 71 6.40 -12.40 -4.33
N TYR A 72 5.82 -12.99 -3.27
CA TYR A 72 5.58 -14.43 -3.20
C TYR A 72 4.69 -14.90 -4.36
N ASN A 73 3.56 -14.22 -4.59
CA ASN A 73 2.62 -14.57 -5.66
C ASN A 73 3.22 -14.41 -7.06
N LYS A 74 4.16 -13.48 -7.26
CA LYS A 74 4.88 -13.35 -8.55
C LYS A 74 5.96 -14.42 -8.74
N THR A 75 6.56 -14.90 -7.66
CA THR A 75 7.66 -15.88 -7.71
C THR A 75 7.13 -17.32 -7.82
N TYR A 76 6.00 -17.60 -7.19
CA TYR A 76 5.40 -18.93 -7.12
C TYR A 76 3.94 -18.88 -7.64
N PRO A 77 3.75 -18.95 -8.97
CA PRO A 77 2.42 -18.89 -9.59
C PRO A 77 1.55 -20.11 -9.29
#